data_AF-A0A7S2CCB3-F1
#
_entry.id   AF-A0A7S2CCB3-F1
#
_cell.length_a   1.000
_cell.length_b   1.000
_cell.length_c   1.000
_cell.angle_alpha   90.00
_cell.angle_beta   90.00
_cell.angle_gamma   90.00
#
_symmetry.space_group_name_H-M   'P 1'
#
loop_
_entity.id
_entity.type
_entity.pdbx_description
1 polymer ?
#
loop_
_entity_poly.entity_id
_entity_poly.type
_entity_poly.pdbx_seq_one_letter_code
_entity_poly.pdbx_strand_id
1 'polypeptide(L)'
;VQIAADILVSKTISIEGLTLSLRSSTGESFTLNGNGRQILSMTDATVYVSNVTFMDAATSASGGCISAYHTALSLLGVRFTNCTAGLSGGGLFAEYGSVDMKHVNFSDCHAGND
;
A
#
# COMPACT_ATOMS: atom_id res chain seq x y z
N VAL A 1 14.66 -17.75 10.19
CA VAL A 1 14.24 -17.70 11.61
C VAL A 1 12.73 -17.58 11.65
N GLN A 2 12.03 -18.45 12.37
CA GLN A 2 10.58 -18.34 12.55
C GLN A 2 10.35 -17.61 13.88
N ILE A 3 9.68 -16.45 13.82
CA ILE A 3 9.28 -15.71 15.01
C ILE A 3 7.87 -16.20 15.39
N ALA A 4 7.72 -16.74 16.60
CA ALA A 4 6.47 -17.31 17.11
C ALA A 4 5.75 -16.37 18.11
N ALA A 5 6.09 -15.07 18.08
CA ALA A 5 5.57 -14.04 18.96
C ALA A 5 5.27 -12.77 18.17
N ASP A 6 4.54 -11.84 18.80
CA ASP A 6 4.26 -10.54 18.20
C ASP A 6 5.54 -9.74 17.99
N ILE A 7 5.61 -9.04 16.86
CA ILE A 7 6.68 -8.10 16.55
C ILE A 7 6.12 -6.69 16.74
N LEU A 8 6.48 -6.04 17.84
CA LEU A 8 6.14 -4.63 18.09
C LEU A 8 7.28 -3.74 17.59
N VAL A 9 6.95 -2.77 16.74
CA VAL A 9 7.93 -1.80 16.23
C VAL A 9 7.51 -0.39 16.61
N SER A 10 8.34 0.25 17.43
CA SER A 10 8.12 1.63 17.92
C SER A 10 8.81 2.70 17.06
N LYS A 11 9.53 2.30 16.01
CA LYS A 11 10.26 3.15 15.06
C LYS A 11 10.13 2.57 13.64
N THR A 12 11.16 2.69 12.81
CA THR A 12 11.16 2.23 11.42
C THR A 12 11.57 0.75 11.30
N ILE A 13 10.92 0.00 10.40
CA ILE A 13 11.44 -1.26 9.84
C ILE A 13 11.89 -0.97 8.40
N SER A 14 13.12 -1.36 8.05
CA SER A 14 13.57 -1.46 6.65
C SER A 14 13.61 -2.93 6.23
N ILE A 15 13.07 -3.24 5.05
CA ILE A 15 13.03 -4.60 4.50
C ILE A 15 13.73 -4.57 3.14
N GLU A 16 14.96 -5.09 3.09
CA GLU A 16 15.78 -5.12 1.87
C GLU A 16 16.01 -6.56 1.42
N GLY A 17 15.81 -6.84 0.13
CA GLY A 17 16.05 -8.17 -0.44
C GLY A 17 15.12 -9.28 0.08
N LEU A 18 13.97 -8.95 0.65
CA LEU A 18 12.99 -9.90 1.19
C LEU A 18 11.58 -9.66 0.63
N THR A 19 10.82 -10.74 0.47
CA THR A 19 9.38 -10.65 0.16
C THR A 19 8.59 -10.28 1.40
N LEU A 20 7.89 -9.14 1.37
CA LEU A 20 6.90 -8.76 2.39
C LEU A 20 5.51 -9.29 1.98
N SER A 21 4.89 -10.11 2.82
CA SER A 21 3.50 -10.56 2.67
C SER A 21 2.65 -10.08 3.83
N LEU A 22 1.71 -9.18 3.53
CA LEU A 22 0.75 -8.63 4.49
C LEU A 22 -0.61 -9.31 4.26
N ARG A 23 -0.99 -10.22 5.18
CA ARG A 23 -2.20 -11.05 5.06
C ARG A 23 -2.92 -11.14 6.41
N SER A 24 -4.25 -11.01 6.39
CA SER A 24 -5.07 -11.40 7.54
C SER A 24 -5.12 -12.92 7.65
N SER A 25 -4.91 -13.45 8.85
CA SER A 25 -5.07 -14.88 9.15
C SER A 25 -6.53 -15.31 9.27
N THR A 26 -7.45 -14.36 9.50
CA THR A 26 -8.89 -14.62 9.65
C THR A 26 -9.63 -14.52 8.31
N GLY A 27 -8.96 -14.07 7.25
CA GLY A 27 -9.58 -13.79 5.95
C GLY A 27 -10.40 -12.50 5.91
N GLU A 28 -10.63 -11.85 7.06
CA GLU A 28 -11.22 -10.53 7.15
C GLU A 28 -10.23 -9.45 6.69
N SER A 29 -10.72 -8.37 6.11
CA SER A 29 -9.85 -7.25 5.76
C SER A 29 -9.26 -6.64 7.03
N PHE A 30 -7.95 -6.42 7.06
CA PHE A 30 -7.32 -5.60 8.09
C PHE A 30 -6.93 -4.25 7.51
N THR A 31 -6.86 -3.24 8.37
CA THR A 31 -6.65 -1.85 7.96
C THR A 31 -5.19 -1.43 8.17
N LEU A 32 -4.62 -0.81 7.15
CA LEU A 32 -3.42 0.02 7.24
C LEU A 32 -3.87 1.48 7.18
N ASN A 33 -3.76 2.20 8.30
CA ASN A 33 -4.11 3.62 8.39
C ASN A 33 -2.84 4.47 8.26
N GLY A 34 -2.81 5.34 7.25
CA GLY A 34 -1.67 6.22 6.98
C GLY A 34 -1.50 7.35 7.99
N ASN A 35 -2.54 7.68 8.76
CA ASN A 35 -2.59 8.81 9.69
C ASN A 35 -2.07 10.11 9.04
N GLY A 36 -2.51 10.37 7.81
CA GLY A 36 -2.08 11.52 7.00
C GLY A 36 -0.72 11.36 6.31
N ARG A 37 -0.16 10.14 6.24
CA ARG A 37 1.11 9.84 5.57
C ARG A 37 0.94 8.68 4.58
N GLN A 38 1.76 8.66 3.53
CA GLN A 38 1.85 7.52 2.61
C GLN A 38 2.19 6.22 3.36
N ILE A 39 1.53 5.12 2.98
CA ILE A 39 1.64 3.84 3.67
C ILE A 39 2.75 2.99 3.06
N LEU A 40 2.77 2.84 1.73
CA LEU A 40 3.79 2.06 1.02
C LEU A 40 4.48 2.90 -0.07
N SER A 41 5.80 2.84 -0.10
CA SER A 41 6.64 3.32 -1.20
C SER A 41 7.61 2.22 -1.58
N MET A 42 7.62 1.85 -2.86
CA MET A 42 8.32 0.66 -3.35
C MET A 42 9.05 0.98 -4.63
N THR A 43 10.31 0.55 -4.71
CA THR A 43 11.16 0.66 -5.89
C THR A 43 11.83 -0.69 -6.13
N ASP A 44 11.86 -1.17 -7.38
CA ASP A 44 12.55 -2.42 -7.77
C ASP A 44 12.09 -3.66 -6.96
N ALA A 45 10.78 -3.80 -6.74
CA ALA A 45 10.21 -4.82 -5.87
C ALA A 45 9.19 -5.74 -6.55
N THR A 46 8.88 -6.86 -5.90
CA THR A 46 7.70 -7.69 -6.18
C THR A 46 6.85 -7.77 -4.93
N VAL A 47 5.61 -7.30 -5.00
CA VAL A 47 4.74 -7.15 -3.83
C VAL A 47 3.36 -7.72 -4.09
N TYR A 48 2.87 -8.52 -3.13
CA TYR A 48 1.53 -9.09 -3.14
C TYR A 48 0.76 -8.63 -1.90
N VAL A 49 -0.40 -8.03 -2.13
CA VAL A 49 -1.31 -7.56 -1.08
C VAL A 49 -2.69 -8.18 -1.29
N SER A 50 -3.24 -8.77 -0.23
CA SER A 50 -4.58 -9.38 -0.29
C SER A 50 -5.43 -9.08 0.93
N ASN A 51 -6.70 -8.72 0.70
CA ASN A 51 -7.68 -8.43 1.75
C ASN A 51 -7.18 -7.37 2.73
N VAL A 52 -6.78 -6.21 2.22
CA VAL A 52 -6.28 -5.08 3.00
C VAL A 52 -7.08 -3.83 2.66
N THR A 53 -7.40 -3.04 3.67
CA THR A 53 -7.90 -1.67 3.49
C THR A 53 -6.78 -0.69 3.78
N PHE A 54 -6.37 0.10 2.80
CA PHE A 54 -5.51 1.27 2.97
C PHE A 54 -6.40 2.49 3.19
N MET A 55 -6.17 3.26 4.25
CA MET A 55 -6.99 4.46 4.49
C MET A 55 -6.25 5.62 5.13
N ASP A 56 -6.85 6.80 5.02
CA ASP A 56 -6.43 8.04 5.69
C ASP A 56 -4.95 8.35 5.46
N ALA A 57 -4.54 8.33 4.19
CA ALA A 57 -3.15 8.54 3.79
C ALA A 57 -3.04 9.79 2.92
N ALA A 58 -1.97 10.55 3.12
CA ALA A 58 -1.69 11.71 2.31
C ALA A 58 -0.19 11.83 2.00
N THR A 59 0.14 12.37 0.84
CA THR A 59 1.51 12.72 0.47
C THR A 59 1.51 13.92 -0.48
N SER A 60 2.56 14.74 -0.43
CA SER A 60 2.78 15.79 -1.44
C SER A 60 3.31 15.24 -2.77
N ALA A 61 3.69 13.95 -2.81
CA ALA A 61 4.17 13.26 -4.01
C ALA A 61 3.02 12.50 -4.72
N SER A 62 3.36 11.48 -5.50
CA SER A 62 2.40 10.55 -6.12
C SER A 62 2.07 9.37 -5.21
N GLY A 63 0.87 8.79 -5.36
CA GLY A 63 0.48 7.54 -4.70
C GLY A 63 0.10 7.72 -3.24
N GLY A 64 -1.05 8.34 -2.96
CA GLY A 64 -1.42 8.76 -1.60
C GLY A 64 -1.36 7.64 -0.57
N CYS A 65 -1.86 6.46 -0.90
CA CYS A 65 -1.67 5.26 -0.09
C CYS A 65 -0.42 4.45 -0.53
N ILE A 66 -0.28 4.20 -1.84
CA ILE A 66 0.83 3.39 -2.39
C ILE A 66 1.51 4.12 -3.56
N SER A 67 2.85 4.22 -3.53
CA SER A 67 3.68 4.47 -4.72
C SER A 67 4.52 3.24 -5.09
N ALA A 68 4.52 2.88 -6.37
CA ALA A 68 5.21 1.72 -6.90
C ALA A 68 6.01 2.08 -8.16
N TYR A 69 7.33 2.02 -8.10
CA TYR A 69 8.24 2.35 -9.21
C TYR A 69 9.05 1.11 -9.58
N HIS A 70 9.18 0.76 -10.86
CA HIS A 70 9.83 -0.49 -11.29
C HIS A 70 9.38 -1.74 -10.50
N THR A 71 8.10 -1.80 -10.15
CA THR A 71 7.57 -2.79 -9.20
C THR A 71 6.50 -3.66 -9.85
N ALA A 72 6.55 -4.97 -9.60
CA ALA A 72 5.46 -5.90 -9.92
C ALA A 72 4.51 -5.99 -8.72
N LEU A 73 3.34 -5.36 -8.83
CA LEU A 73 2.34 -5.26 -7.77
C LEU A 73 1.11 -6.13 -8.09
N SER A 74 0.70 -6.98 -7.15
CA SER A 74 -0.53 -7.77 -7.24
C SER A 74 -1.46 -7.45 -6.07
N LEU A 75 -2.66 -6.99 -6.38
CA LEU A 75 -3.70 -6.59 -5.42
C LEU A 75 -4.94 -7.47 -5.56
N LEU A 76 -5.36 -8.13 -4.48
CA LEU A 76 -6.56 -8.97 -4.44
C LEU A 76 -7.47 -8.58 -3.27
N GLY A 77 -8.70 -8.13 -3.54
CA GLY A 77 -9.64 -7.77 -2.46
C GLY A 77 -9.18 -6.55 -1.65
N VAL A 78 -8.49 -5.61 -2.30
CA VAL A 78 -7.91 -4.42 -1.65
C VAL A 78 -8.87 -3.23 -1.73
N ARG A 79 -8.94 -2.44 -0.66
CA ARG A 79 -9.69 -1.17 -0.65
C ARG A 79 -8.75 -0.01 -0.37
N PHE A 80 -8.98 1.10 -1.05
CA PHE A 80 -8.33 2.39 -0.80
C PHE A 80 -9.41 3.40 -0.41
N THR A 81 -9.27 4.05 0.73
CA THR A 81 -10.28 4.99 1.25
C THR A 81 -9.61 6.26 1.76
N ASN A 82 -10.06 7.44 1.33
CA ASN A 82 -9.51 8.71 1.82
C ASN A 82 -7.98 8.80 1.64
N CYS A 83 -7.50 8.49 0.42
CA CYS A 83 -6.09 8.56 0.08
C CYS A 83 -5.85 9.78 -0.86
N THR A 84 -4.96 10.69 -0.48
CA THR A 84 -4.68 11.91 -1.24
C THR A 84 -3.22 11.99 -1.67
N ALA A 85 -2.98 12.36 -2.93
CA ALA A 85 -1.65 12.60 -3.49
C ALA A 85 -1.54 14.06 -3.95
N GLY A 86 -0.37 14.68 -3.83
CA GLY A 86 -0.13 16.03 -4.35
C GLY A 86 0.06 16.06 -5.86
N LEU A 87 0.55 14.97 -6.45
CA LEU A 87 0.87 14.89 -7.90
C LEU A 87 -0.12 14.02 -8.66
N SER A 88 0.01 12.69 -8.54
CA SER A 88 -0.78 11.71 -9.31
C SER A 88 -1.18 10.52 -8.45
N GLY A 89 -2.32 9.92 -8.75
CA GLY A 89 -2.75 8.66 -8.14
C GLY A 89 -3.10 8.78 -6.65
N GLY A 90 -4.27 9.34 -6.32
CA GLY A 90 -4.71 9.55 -4.94
C GLY A 90 -4.64 8.29 -4.07
N GLY A 91 -5.10 7.15 -4.57
CA GLY A 91 -4.94 5.86 -3.88
C GLY A 91 -3.62 5.16 -4.20
N LEU A 92 -3.33 5.01 -5.49
CA LEU A 92 -2.22 4.23 -6.01
C LEU A 92 -1.57 4.99 -7.17
N PHE A 93 -0.24 5.07 -7.15
CA PHE A 93 0.57 5.45 -8.29
C PHE A 93 1.51 4.29 -8.63
N ALA A 94 1.58 3.91 -9.91
CA ALA A 94 2.48 2.87 -10.39
C ALA A 94 3.13 3.29 -11.71
N GLU A 95 4.45 3.17 -11.80
CA GLU A 95 5.23 3.54 -12.98
C GLU A 95 6.38 2.56 -13.25
N TYR A 96 6.66 2.32 -14.54
CA TYR A 96 7.71 1.41 -15.02
C TYR A 96 7.66 -0.04 -14.47
N GLY A 97 6.49 -0.47 -14.02
CA GLY A 97 6.24 -1.81 -13.48
C GLY A 97 4.95 -2.44 -14.02
N SER A 98 4.44 -3.45 -13.33
CA SER A 98 3.17 -4.11 -13.66
C SER A 98 2.23 -4.11 -12.46
N VAL A 99 0.92 -3.97 -12.72
CA VAL A 99 -0.11 -4.01 -11.68
C VAL A 99 -1.22 -4.97 -12.10
N ASP A 100 -1.42 -6.04 -11.32
CA ASP A 100 -2.61 -6.92 -11.42
C ASP A 100 -3.59 -6.53 -10.29
N MET A 101 -4.84 -6.23 -10.65
CA MET A 101 -5.88 -5.81 -9.70
C MET A 101 -7.13 -6.67 -9.84
N LYS A 102 -7.52 -7.35 -8.77
CA LYS A 102 -8.74 -8.16 -8.70
C LYS A 102 -9.55 -7.79 -7.47
N HIS A 103 -10.82 -7.47 -7.67
CA HIS A 103 -11.72 -7.01 -6.59
C HIS A 103 -11.14 -5.83 -5.80
N VAL A 104 -10.61 -4.82 -6.51
CA VAL A 104 -10.05 -3.61 -5.89
C VAL A 104 -11.07 -2.47 -5.95
N ASN A 105 -11.19 -1.70 -4.87
CA ASN A 105 -12.07 -0.53 -4.81
C ASN A 105 -11.29 0.72 -4.33
N PHE A 106 -11.60 1.87 -4.94
CA PHE A 106 -11.12 3.18 -4.53
C PHE A 106 -12.32 4.04 -4.15
N SER A 107 -12.29 4.65 -2.97
CA SER A 107 -13.31 5.56 -2.46
C SER A 107 -12.64 6.82 -1.91
N ASP A 108 -13.13 8.01 -2.28
CA ASP A 108 -12.62 9.30 -1.78
C ASP A 108 -11.09 9.44 -1.95
N CYS A 109 -10.57 9.02 -3.10
CA CYS A 109 -9.16 9.09 -3.42
C CYS A 109 -8.90 10.19 -4.45
N HIS A 110 -8.03 11.14 -4.13
CA HIS A 110 -7.85 12.37 -4.92
C HIS A 110 -6.37 12.65 -5.20
N ALA A 111 -6.04 13.11 -6.41
CA ALA A 111 -4.75 13.75 -6.68
C ALA A 111 -4.93 15.27 -6.68
N GLY A 112 -3.88 16.02 -6.33
CA GLY A 112 -3.88 17.48 -6.14
C GLY A 112 -4.09 18.31 -7.41
N ASN A 113 -4.66 17.72 -8.44
CA ASN A 113 -5.04 18.37 -9.69
C ASN A 113 -6.48 18.04 -10.14
N ASP A 114 -7.32 17.46 -9.26
CA ASP A 114 -8.77 17.25 -9.52
C ASP A 114 -9.65 18.26 -8.76
#